data_AF-A0A6L7VYI0-F1
#
_entry.id   AF-A0A6L7VYI0-F1
#
_cell.length_a   1.000
_cell.length_b   1.000
_cell.length_c   1.000
_cell.angle_alpha   90.00
_cell.angle_beta   90.00
_cell.angle_gamma   90.00
#
_symmetry.space_group_name_H-M   'P 1'
#
loop_
_entity.id
_entity.type
_entity.pdbx_description
1 polymer ?
#
loop_
_entity_poly.entity_id
_entity_poly.type
_entity_poly.pdbx_seq_one_letter_code
_entity_poly.pdbx_strand_id
1 'polypeptide(L)'
;MKINPDCLRTVRQKKGFTRPQLEKRSGITVRTIQRLEQEPHRSEKTREDTLNRLAKALSVEPGVLTGDLPLPESDDTLTDNLDRVQIGAQIAPKARLAYDLIKRRYGVNATEIINMAPLFFTLLAESSLAWRRKKLKEAEETYDHLMQIDGFWSGGSAFIEHGMGEGTFVEEESIDRADLFGEHLDDDFDSSKNNPFTYYLRKLANELDITGIVGVDGGVLSIASNFKFPHYDICSEELDHIANGSPIARVCLETGCARPSEIPDELMAEDAGEERVQWLKKKLPDILKRDKEGVIAEFIATSLQGDEKRDILLKADSQKTDSETEKGENHE
;
A
#
# COMPACT_ATOMS: atom_id res chain seq x y z
N MET A 1 -53.63 4.44 -20.40
CA MET A 1 -52.99 3.75 -19.26
C MET A 1 -52.41 4.80 -18.32
N LYS A 2 -52.47 4.55 -17.02
CA LYS A 2 -51.97 5.45 -15.98
C LYS A 2 -50.64 4.92 -15.45
N ILE A 3 -49.59 5.74 -15.52
CA ILE A 3 -48.29 5.41 -14.91
C ILE A 3 -48.39 5.71 -13.42
N ASN A 4 -47.94 4.78 -12.58
CA ASN A 4 -47.78 4.99 -11.15
C ASN A 4 -46.48 5.80 -10.91
N PRO A 5 -46.58 7.05 -10.41
CA PRO A 5 -45.41 7.90 -10.17
C PRO A 5 -44.41 7.29 -9.18
N ASP A 6 -44.92 6.57 -8.18
CA ASP A 6 -44.09 5.94 -7.15
C ASP A 6 -43.31 4.76 -7.73
N CYS A 7 -43.94 3.93 -8.56
CA CYS A 7 -43.25 2.84 -9.26
C CYS A 7 -42.16 3.39 -10.20
N LEU A 8 -42.46 4.41 -11.01
CA LEU A 8 -41.49 5.00 -11.93
C LEU A 8 -40.28 5.59 -11.20
N ARG A 9 -40.52 6.34 -10.12
CA ARG A 9 -39.46 6.92 -9.28
C ARG A 9 -38.62 5.83 -8.61
N THR A 10 -39.27 4.82 -8.04
CA THR A 10 -38.60 3.71 -7.36
C THR A 10 -37.74 2.92 -8.33
N VAL A 11 -38.27 2.52 -9.49
CA VAL A 11 -37.52 1.77 -10.50
C VAL A 11 -36.35 2.59 -11.04
N ARG A 12 -36.54 3.90 -11.30
CA ARG A 12 -35.45 4.77 -11.75
C ARG A 12 -34.33 4.90 -10.70
N GLN A 13 -34.70 5.12 -9.43
CA GLN A 13 -33.73 5.20 -8.33
C GLN A 13 -33.00 3.88 -8.12
N LYS A 14 -33.72 2.75 -8.17
CA LYS A 14 -33.14 1.41 -8.08
C LYS A 14 -32.11 1.14 -9.19
N LYS A 15 -32.35 1.61 -10.41
CA LYS A 15 -31.39 1.51 -11.53
C LYS A 15 -30.29 2.58 -11.53
N GLY A 16 -30.21 3.43 -10.51
CA GLY A 16 -29.17 4.46 -10.38
C GLY A 16 -29.25 5.56 -11.45
N PHE A 17 -30.37 5.71 -12.16
CA PHE A 17 -30.48 6.70 -13.23
C PHE A 17 -30.92 8.06 -12.70
N THR A 18 -30.17 9.10 -13.09
CA THR A 18 -30.64 10.49 -13.02
C THR A 18 -31.70 10.74 -14.10
N ARG A 19 -32.53 11.77 -13.93
CA ARG A 19 -33.56 12.13 -14.94
C ARG A 19 -32.95 12.42 -16.32
N PRO A 20 -31.81 13.14 -16.45
CA PRO A 20 -31.16 13.35 -17.75
C PRO A 20 -30.65 12.05 -18.39
N GLN A 21 -30.14 11.11 -17.58
CA GLN A 21 -29.73 9.80 -18.10
C GLN A 21 -30.92 9.00 -18.62
N LEU A 22 -32.06 9.06 -17.92
CA LEU A 22 -33.29 8.41 -18.37
C LEU A 22 -33.86 9.07 -19.64
N GLU A 23 -33.75 10.40 -19.78
CA GLU A 23 -34.09 11.10 -21.02
C GLU A 23 -33.24 10.60 -22.19
N LYS A 24 -31.91 10.52 -22.02
CA LYS A 24 -31.01 10.04 -23.09
C LYS A 24 -31.35 8.62 -23.55
N ARG A 25 -31.82 7.76 -22.66
CA ARG A 25 -32.16 6.36 -22.97
C ARG A 25 -33.58 6.15 -23.49
N SER A 26 -34.55 6.86 -22.93
CA SER A 26 -35.97 6.74 -23.32
C SER A 26 -36.35 7.67 -24.48
N GLY A 27 -35.56 8.73 -24.70
CA GLY A 27 -35.86 9.86 -25.59
C GLY A 27 -37.07 10.68 -25.16
N ILE A 28 -37.43 10.63 -23.88
CA ILE A 28 -38.53 11.40 -23.28
C ILE A 28 -37.93 12.53 -22.48
N THR A 29 -38.45 13.76 -22.66
CA THR A 29 -37.83 14.94 -22.06
C THR A 29 -37.80 14.90 -20.54
N VAL A 30 -36.75 15.45 -19.92
CA VAL A 30 -36.64 15.52 -18.43
C VAL A 30 -37.88 16.14 -17.80
N ARG A 31 -38.42 17.21 -18.42
CA ARG A 31 -39.65 17.87 -17.95
C ARG A 31 -40.85 16.91 -17.94
N THR A 32 -40.95 16.02 -18.92
CA THR A 32 -42.02 15.02 -19.00
C THR A 32 -41.82 13.93 -17.97
N ILE A 33 -40.58 13.44 -17.78
CA ILE A 33 -40.25 12.45 -16.74
C ILE A 33 -40.57 13.02 -15.35
N GLN A 34 -40.13 14.24 -15.06
CA GLN A 34 -40.40 14.91 -13.78
C GLN A 34 -41.91 15.07 -13.54
N ARG A 35 -42.67 15.47 -14.57
CA ARG A 35 -44.13 15.58 -14.46
C ARG A 35 -44.79 14.23 -14.14
N LEU A 36 -44.34 13.15 -14.80
CA LEU A 36 -44.85 11.80 -14.55
C LEU A 36 -44.50 11.29 -13.14
N GLU A 37 -43.41 11.76 -12.54
CA GLU A 37 -43.03 11.42 -11.16
C GLU A 37 -43.73 12.28 -10.08
N GLN A 38 -44.18 13.49 -10.41
CA GLN A 38 -44.65 14.47 -9.41
C GLN A 38 -46.18 14.70 -9.42
N GLU A 39 -46.87 14.46 -10.54
CA GLU A 39 -48.29 14.80 -10.68
C GLU A 39 -49.19 13.55 -10.82
N PRO A 40 -49.57 12.89 -9.69
CA PRO A 40 -50.38 11.64 -9.69
C PRO A 40 -51.80 11.78 -10.28
N HIS A 41 -52.33 13.01 -10.34
CA HIS A 41 -53.68 13.31 -10.80
C HIS A 41 -53.75 13.92 -12.22
N ARG A 42 -52.60 14.21 -12.85
CA ARG A 42 -52.55 14.82 -14.20
C ARG A 42 -52.06 13.87 -15.28
N SER A 43 -51.66 12.66 -14.91
CA SER A 43 -51.15 11.59 -15.79
C SER A 43 -52.23 10.64 -16.30
N GLU A 44 -53.52 11.03 -16.20
CA GLU A 44 -54.68 10.16 -16.46
C GLU A 44 -54.68 9.47 -17.84
N LYS A 45 -54.00 10.04 -18.83
CA LYS A 45 -53.78 9.40 -20.13
C LYS A 45 -52.35 9.60 -20.62
N THR A 46 -51.45 8.75 -20.15
CA THR A 46 -50.13 8.63 -20.80
C THR A 46 -50.27 7.79 -22.07
N ARG A 47 -49.63 8.22 -23.16
CA ARG A 47 -49.59 7.46 -24.42
C ARG A 47 -48.84 6.15 -24.19
N GLU A 48 -49.36 5.08 -24.76
CA GLU A 48 -48.77 3.74 -24.66
C GLU A 48 -47.32 3.70 -25.15
N ASP A 49 -47.00 4.47 -26.20
CA ASP A 49 -45.63 4.66 -26.68
C ASP A 49 -44.68 5.21 -25.59
N THR A 50 -45.14 6.18 -24.79
CA THR A 50 -44.34 6.77 -23.72
C THR A 50 -44.07 5.75 -22.60
N LEU A 51 -45.08 4.94 -22.26
CA LEU A 51 -44.94 3.85 -21.30
C LEU A 51 -43.93 2.79 -21.78
N ASN A 52 -44.06 2.34 -23.03
CA ASN A 52 -43.20 1.33 -23.62
C ASN A 52 -41.74 1.82 -23.74
N ARG A 53 -41.54 3.10 -24.07
CA ARG A 53 -40.19 3.69 -24.12
C ARG A 53 -39.55 3.82 -22.75
N LEU A 54 -40.31 4.15 -21.70
CA LEU A 54 -39.80 4.15 -20.33
C LEU A 54 -39.50 2.74 -19.84
N ALA A 55 -40.42 1.80 -20.07
CA ALA A 55 -40.28 0.39 -19.73
C ALA A 55 -39.02 -0.22 -20.38
N LYS A 56 -38.84 0.01 -21.69
CA LYS A 56 -37.65 -0.41 -22.43
C LYS A 56 -36.36 0.23 -21.90
N ALA A 57 -36.36 1.53 -21.62
CA ALA A 57 -35.19 2.23 -21.09
C ALA A 57 -34.79 1.76 -19.69
N LEU A 58 -35.77 1.35 -18.88
CA LEU A 58 -35.58 0.81 -17.53
C LEU A 58 -35.41 -0.72 -17.51
N SER A 59 -35.56 -1.39 -18.67
CA SER A 59 -35.52 -2.85 -18.81
C SER A 59 -36.51 -3.56 -17.87
N VAL A 60 -37.73 -3.02 -17.76
CA VAL A 60 -38.83 -3.58 -16.98
C VAL A 60 -40.06 -3.77 -17.86
N GLU A 61 -40.98 -4.64 -17.45
CA GLU A 61 -42.25 -4.81 -18.13
C GLU A 61 -43.16 -3.58 -17.92
N PRO A 62 -43.92 -3.12 -18.93
CA PRO A 62 -44.83 -1.97 -18.79
C PRO A 62 -45.78 -2.05 -17.59
N GLY A 63 -46.25 -3.26 -17.25
CA GLY A 63 -47.14 -3.51 -16.10
C GLY A 63 -46.52 -3.15 -14.73
N VAL A 64 -45.20 -3.14 -14.62
CA VAL A 64 -44.47 -2.71 -13.40
C VAL A 64 -44.61 -1.20 -13.19
N LEU A 65 -44.59 -0.42 -14.28
CA LEU A 65 -44.69 1.04 -14.23
C LEU A 65 -46.13 1.52 -14.03
N THR A 66 -47.13 0.71 -14.36
CA THR A 66 -48.55 0.99 -14.07
C THR A 66 -48.96 0.54 -12.66
N GLY A 67 -48.17 -0.36 -12.04
CA GLY A 67 -48.46 -0.95 -10.73
C GLY A 67 -49.35 -2.19 -10.81
N ASP A 68 -49.58 -2.73 -12.01
CA ASP A 68 -50.35 -3.95 -12.24
C ASP A 68 -49.51 -5.21 -11.99
N LEU A 69 -48.19 -5.10 -12.10
CA LEU A 69 -47.22 -6.14 -11.75
C LEU A 69 -46.40 -5.72 -10.52
N PRO A 70 -46.03 -6.68 -9.65
CA PRO A 70 -45.13 -6.41 -8.54
C PRO A 70 -43.82 -5.82 -9.07
N LEU A 71 -43.21 -4.92 -8.29
CA LEU A 71 -41.88 -4.41 -8.59
C LEU A 71 -40.94 -5.62 -8.73
N PRO A 72 -40.12 -5.70 -9.80
CA PRO A 72 -39.17 -6.78 -9.93
C PRO A 72 -38.32 -6.79 -8.65
N GLU A 73 -38.36 -7.92 -7.94
CA GLU A 73 -37.32 -8.25 -6.98
C GLU A 73 -36.04 -8.18 -7.79
N SER A 74 -35.21 -7.20 -7.47
CA SER A 74 -33.96 -7.03 -8.15
C SER A 74 -33.18 -8.32 -7.97
N ASP A 75 -32.76 -8.95 -9.07
CA ASP A 75 -31.65 -9.93 -9.13
C ASP A 75 -30.32 -9.35 -8.59
N ASP A 76 -30.35 -8.17 -7.96
CA ASP A 76 -29.25 -7.51 -7.26
C ASP A 76 -29.09 -8.02 -5.80
N THR A 77 -29.80 -9.07 -5.36
CA THR A 77 -29.68 -9.60 -3.98
C THR A 77 -28.37 -10.36 -3.73
N LEU A 78 -27.45 -10.43 -4.69
CA LEU A 78 -26.15 -11.08 -4.50
C LEU A 78 -24.94 -10.15 -4.66
N THR A 79 -25.10 -8.87 -5.00
CA THR A 79 -23.94 -7.99 -5.19
C THR A 79 -24.16 -6.58 -4.62
N ASP A 80 -23.25 -6.22 -3.71
CA ASP A 80 -22.66 -4.88 -3.55
C ASP A 80 -23.17 -3.87 -2.52
N ASN A 81 -23.97 -4.26 -1.53
CA ASN A 81 -24.02 -3.53 -0.26
C ASN A 81 -23.90 -4.48 0.94
N LEU A 82 -22.86 -5.31 0.95
CA LEU A 82 -22.28 -5.72 2.22
C LEU A 82 -21.77 -4.44 2.88
N ASP A 83 -22.33 -4.10 4.04
CA ASP A 83 -22.09 -2.87 4.80
C ASP A 83 -20.61 -2.46 4.77
N ARG A 84 -20.27 -1.52 3.87
CA ARG A 84 -18.90 -1.01 3.79
C ARG A 84 -18.65 -0.18 5.05
N VAL A 85 -17.83 -0.72 5.95
CA VAL A 85 -17.44 -0.01 7.17
C VAL A 85 -16.31 0.96 6.85
N GLN A 86 -16.46 2.23 7.23
CA GLN A 86 -15.40 3.21 7.12
C GLN A 86 -14.36 2.99 8.23
N ILE A 87 -13.12 2.71 7.84
CA ILE A 87 -11.99 2.60 8.77
C ILE A 87 -11.24 3.94 8.77
N GLY A 88 -11.22 4.63 9.91
CA GLY A 88 -10.37 5.80 10.12
C GLY A 88 -9.00 5.36 10.61
N ALA A 89 -7.98 5.40 9.75
CA ALA A 89 -6.60 5.08 10.11
C ALA A 89 -5.65 6.19 9.66
N GLN A 90 -4.66 6.50 10.50
CA GLN A 90 -3.54 7.34 10.11
C GLN A 90 -2.49 6.47 9.42
N ILE A 91 -2.08 6.84 8.22
CA ILE A 91 -1.14 6.09 7.40
C ILE A 91 0.11 6.95 7.22
N ALA A 92 1.29 6.36 7.44
CA ALA A 92 2.56 7.04 7.20
C ALA A 92 2.69 7.49 5.73
N PRO A 93 3.32 8.64 5.43
CA PRO A 93 3.51 9.11 4.06
C PRO A 93 4.11 8.06 3.13
N LYS A 94 5.13 7.32 3.59
CA LYS A 94 5.77 6.24 2.83
C LYS A 94 4.81 5.11 2.46
N ALA A 95 3.95 4.68 3.38
CA ALA A 95 2.94 3.66 3.11
C ALA A 95 1.87 4.16 2.12
N ARG A 96 1.49 5.45 2.21
CA ARG A 96 0.59 6.07 1.24
C ARG A 96 1.20 6.14 -0.16
N LEU A 97 2.48 6.49 -0.27
CA LEU A 97 3.23 6.45 -1.53
C LEU A 97 3.25 5.04 -2.11
N ALA A 98 3.51 4.02 -1.28
CA ALA A 98 3.49 2.62 -1.72
C ALA A 98 2.13 2.22 -2.34
N TYR A 99 1.00 2.67 -1.77
CA TYR A 99 -0.32 2.43 -2.39
C TYR A 99 -0.46 3.09 -3.77
N ASP A 100 0.05 4.31 -3.93
CA ASP A 100 0.00 5.01 -5.22
C ASP A 100 0.85 4.29 -6.28
N LEU A 101 2.02 3.78 -5.89
CA LEU A 101 2.89 3.00 -6.77
C LEU A 101 2.28 1.63 -7.12
N ILE A 102 1.74 0.90 -6.15
CA ILE A 102 1.05 -0.39 -6.40
C ILE A 102 -0.14 -0.18 -7.34
N LYS A 103 -0.92 0.88 -7.16
CA LYS A 103 -2.04 1.22 -8.05
C LYS A 103 -1.58 1.46 -9.47
N ARG A 104 -0.47 2.19 -9.67
CA ARG A 104 0.08 2.47 -11.01
C ARG A 104 0.61 1.21 -11.68
N ARG A 105 1.35 0.38 -10.94
CA ARG A 105 1.97 -0.84 -11.47
C ARG A 105 0.98 -1.98 -11.72
N TYR A 106 0.07 -2.22 -10.77
CA TYR A 106 -0.80 -3.40 -10.77
C TYR A 106 -2.28 -3.09 -10.97
N GLY A 107 -2.68 -1.81 -10.98
CA GLY A 107 -4.09 -1.40 -11.07
C GLY A 107 -4.89 -1.59 -9.78
N VAL A 108 -4.25 -2.06 -8.71
CA VAL A 108 -4.92 -2.37 -7.43
C VAL A 108 -4.98 -1.12 -6.55
N ASN A 109 -6.16 -0.75 -6.11
CA ASN A 109 -6.35 0.44 -5.28
C ASN A 109 -6.13 0.15 -3.78
N ALA A 110 -5.94 1.21 -2.99
CA ALA A 110 -5.68 1.10 -1.55
C ALA A 110 -6.79 0.35 -0.79
N THR A 111 -8.06 0.48 -1.18
CA THR A 111 -9.17 -0.21 -0.54
C THR A 111 -9.11 -1.72 -0.77
N GLU A 112 -8.76 -2.14 -1.99
CA GLU A 112 -8.54 -3.57 -2.29
C GLU A 112 -7.37 -4.12 -1.48
N ILE A 113 -6.26 -3.37 -1.39
CA ILE A 113 -5.10 -3.79 -0.59
C ILE A 113 -5.48 -3.92 0.89
N ILE A 114 -6.21 -2.96 1.46
CA ILE A 114 -6.68 -3.00 2.84
C ILE A 114 -7.58 -4.22 3.08
N ASN A 115 -8.48 -4.53 2.14
CA ASN A 115 -9.36 -5.69 2.25
C ASN A 115 -8.60 -7.02 2.13
N MET A 116 -7.54 -7.08 1.34
CA MET A 116 -6.69 -8.27 1.19
C MET A 116 -5.63 -8.39 2.30
N ALA A 117 -5.31 -7.30 3.00
CA ALA A 117 -4.22 -7.26 3.98
C ALA A 117 -4.31 -8.35 5.07
N PRO A 118 -5.48 -8.66 5.67
CA PRO A 118 -5.56 -9.74 6.65
C PRO A 118 -5.16 -11.09 6.07
N LEU A 119 -5.65 -11.43 4.87
CA LEU A 119 -5.32 -12.69 4.19
C LEU A 119 -3.82 -12.78 3.88
N PHE A 120 -3.26 -11.73 3.26
CA PHE A 120 -1.84 -11.71 2.92
C PHE A 120 -0.94 -11.74 4.14
N PHE A 121 -1.31 -11.01 5.20
CA PHE A 121 -0.58 -11.03 6.46
C PHE A 121 -0.58 -12.44 7.08
N THR A 122 -1.74 -13.10 7.18
CA THR A 122 -1.82 -14.47 7.71
C THR A 122 -0.99 -15.45 6.88
N LEU A 123 -1.07 -15.38 5.56
CA LEU A 123 -0.26 -16.24 4.68
C LEU A 123 1.24 -16.02 4.89
N LEU A 124 1.69 -14.77 4.98
CA LEU A 124 3.10 -14.44 5.21
C LEU A 124 3.56 -14.86 6.61
N ALA A 125 2.74 -14.64 7.64
CA ALA A 125 3.00 -15.04 9.02
C ALA A 125 3.18 -16.56 9.13
N GLU A 126 2.21 -17.34 8.65
CA GLU A 126 2.28 -18.81 8.66
C GLU A 126 3.44 -19.35 7.83
N SER A 127 3.71 -18.74 6.67
CA SER A 127 4.85 -19.12 5.84
C SER A 127 6.18 -18.85 6.55
N SER A 128 6.29 -17.74 7.28
CA SER A 128 7.47 -17.42 8.10
C SER A 128 7.66 -18.44 9.23
N LEU A 129 6.60 -18.81 9.94
CA LEU A 129 6.66 -19.81 11.01
C LEU A 129 7.03 -21.21 10.46
N ALA A 130 6.41 -21.61 9.36
CA ALA A 130 6.74 -22.88 8.68
C ALA A 130 8.20 -22.90 8.18
N TRP A 131 8.68 -21.78 7.65
CA TRP A 131 10.09 -21.64 7.26
C TRP A 131 11.04 -21.77 8.46
N ARG A 132 10.73 -21.12 9.59
CA ARG A 132 11.52 -21.25 10.84
C ARG A 132 11.55 -22.69 11.35
N ARG A 133 10.41 -23.41 11.40
CA ARG A 133 10.36 -24.85 11.76
C ARG A 133 11.30 -25.68 10.88
N LYS A 134 11.28 -25.42 9.58
CA LYS A 134 12.17 -26.11 8.64
C LYS A 134 13.64 -25.83 8.96
N LYS A 135 14.00 -24.56 9.23
CA LYS A 135 15.37 -24.17 9.58
C LYS A 135 15.84 -24.74 10.91
N LEU A 136 14.95 -24.83 11.89
CA LEU A 136 15.22 -25.48 13.17
C LEU A 136 15.58 -26.96 12.97
N LYS A 137 14.75 -27.69 12.20
CA LYS A 137 15.02 -29.10 11.85
C LYS A 137 16.33 -29.29 11.08
N GLU A 138 16.62 -28.42 10.11
CA GLU A 138 17.90 -28.45 9.37
C GLU A 138 19.10 -28.22 10.31
N ALA A 139 18.97 -27.36 11.33
CA ALA A 139 20.00 -27.11 12.31
C ALA A 139 20.23 -28.32 13.24
N GLU A 140 19.15 -28.95 13.72
CA GLU A 140 19.20 -30.20 14.51
C GLU A 140 19.88 -31.34 13.74
N GLU A 141 19.49 -31.57 12.48
CA GLU A 141 20.11 -32.60 11.64
C GLU A 141 21.61 -32.34 11.41
N THR A 142 21.98 -31.07 11.21
CA THR A 142 23.38 -30.66 11.05
C THR A 142 24.16 -30.89 12.34
N TYR A 143 23.55 -30.59 13.49
CA TYR A 143 24.12 -30.83 14.81
C TYR A 143 24.36 -32.32 15.07
N ASP A 144 23.36 -33.17 14.82
CA ASP A 144 23.47 -34.63 14.94
C ASP A 144 24.61 -35.18 14.08
N HIS A 145 24.74 -34.68 12.85
CA HIS A 145 25.84 -35.07 11.95
C HIS A 145 27.21 -34.65 12.51
N LEU A 146 27.34 -33.46 13.08
CA LEU A 146 28.60 -33.01 13.70
C LEU A 146 28.98 -33.88 14.90
N MET A 147 28.01 -34.33 15.70
CA MET A 147 28.26 -35.20 16.85
C MET A 147 28.69 -36.62 16.47
N GLN A 148 28.38 -37.06 15.24
CA GLN A 148 28.84 -38.35 14.71
C GLN A 148 30.29 -38.32 14.19
N ILE A 149 30.92 -37.14 14.07
CA ILE A 149 32.32 -37.01 13.65
C ILE A 149 33.23 -37.29 14.86
N ASP A 150 33.61 -38.56 15.01
CA ASP A 150 34.39 -39.06 16.13
C ASP A 150 35.72 -38.31 16.35
N GLY A 151 35.99 -37.96 17.61
CA GLY A 151 37.32 -37.55 18.10
C GLY A 151 37.84 -36.16 17.68
N PHE A 152 37.20 -35.47 16.75
CA PHE A 152 37.66 -34.15 16.29
C PHE A 152 37.31 -33.01 17.26
N TRP A 153 36.20 -33.14 18.01
CA TRP A 153 35.57 -32.00 18.70
C TRP A 153 35.08 -32.27 20.13
N SER A 154 35.61 -33.29 20.81
CA SER A 154 35.14 -33.76 22.13
C SER A 154 35.21 -32.73 23.26
N GLY A 155 36.05 -31.69 23.16
CA GLY A 155 36.08 -30.59 24.14
C GLY A 155 35.07 -29.47 23.85
N GLY A 156 34.69 -29.29 22.58
CA GLY A 156 33.71 -28.28 22.17
C GLY A 156 32.27 -28.79 22.14
N SER A 157 32.09 -30.11 22.11
CA SER A 157 30.77 -30.74 21.99
C SER A 157 29.83 -30.40 23.15
N ALA A 158 30.29 -30.45 24.39
CA ALA A 158 29.46 -30.15 25.57
C ALA A 158 28.98 -28.69 25.62
N PHE A 159 29.78 -27.73 25.12
CA PHE A 159 29.38 -26.33 25.05
C PHE A 159 28.34 -26.08 23.95
N ILE A 160 28.50 -26.71 22.78
CA ILE A 160 27.50 -26.61 21.72
C ILE A 160 26.22 -27.34 22.11
N GLU A 161 26.30 -28.50 22.75
CA GLU A 161 25.12 -29.29 23.15
C GLU A 161 24.18 -28.48 24.06
N HIS A 162 24.73 -27.82 25.07
CA HIS A 162 23.93 -26.97 25.95
C HIS A 162 23.34 -25.76 25.21
N GLY A 163 24.17 -25.03 24.46
CA GLY A 163 23.72 -23.81 23.77
C GLY A 163 22.73 -24.08 22.63
N MET A 164 22.93 -25.16 21.87
CA MET A 164 21.99 -25.59 20.83
C MET A 164 20.70 -26.10 21.45
N GLY A 165 20.75 -26.99 22.44
CA GLY A 165 19.54 -27.55 23.04
C GLY A 165 18.64 -26.50 23.68
N GLU A 166 19.23 -25.53 24.37
CA GLU A 166 18.49 -24.40 24.94
C GLU A 166 17.95 -23.47 23.84
N GLY A 167 18.79 -23.11 22.85
CA GLY A 167 18.38 -22.25 21.75
C GLY A 167 17.29 -22.85 20.86
N THR A 168 17.35 -24.16 20.57
CA THR A 168 16.34 -24.84 19.76
C THR A 168 15.00 -24.95 20.49
N PHE A 169 15.03 -25.26 21.78
CA PHE A 169 13.83 -25.32 22.61
C PHE A 169 13.13 -23.95 22.71
N VAL A 170 13.89 -22.88 22.94
CA VAL A 170 13.34 -21.51 23.01
C VAL A 170 12.76 -21.08 21.65
N GLU A 171 13.43 -21.41 20.55
CA GLU A 171 12.93 -21.14 19.19
C GLU A 171 11.65 -21.94 18.88
N GLU A 172 11.59 -23.22 19.25
CA GLU A 172 10.39 -24.06 19.09
C GLU A 172 9.20 -23.47 19.87
N GLU A 173 9.42 -23.08 21.12
CA GLU A 173 8.38 -22.45 21.94
C GLU A 173 7.91 -21.10 21.36
N SER A 174 8.84 -20.27 20.85
CA SER A 174 8.52 -19.02 20.13
C SER A 174 7.61 -19.30 18.92
N ILE A 175 7.95 -20.31 18.11
CA ILE A 175 7.17 -20.70 16.95
C ILE A 175 5.76 -21.19 17.33
N ASP A 176 5.65 -22.03 18.36
CA ASP A 176 4.37 -22.60 18.81
C ASP A 176 3.44 -21.54 19.41
N ARG A 177 4.01 -20.46 19.95
CA ARG A 177 3.28 -19.27 20.39
C ARG A 177 2.95 -18.29 19.26
N ALA A 178 3.26 -18.63 18.00
CA ALA A 178 3.12 -17.76 16.83
C ALA A 178 3.84 -16.40 16.99
N ASP A 179 4.97 -16.39 17.68
CA ASP A 179 5.77 -15.19 17.89
C ASP A 179 6.56 -14.84 16.63
N LEU A 180 6.01 -13.92 15.83
CA LEU A 180 6.62 -13.52 14.56
C LEU A 180 7.90 -12.70 14.77
N PHE A 181 7.94 -11.87 15.81
CA PHE A 181 8.95 -10.83 15.96
C PHE A 181 10.09 -11.20 16.92
N GLY A 182 10.00 -12.36 17.58
CA GLY A 182 11.02 -12.85 18.51
C GLY A 182 10.90 -12.20 19.89
N GLU A 183 9.68 -11.90 20.33
CA GLU A 183 9.40 -11.31 21.66
C GLU A 183 9.51 -12.32 22.80
N HIS A 184 9.48 -13.61 22.48
CA HIS A 184 9.59 -14.71 23.44
C HIS A 184 10.92 -15.47 23.31
N LEU A 185 11.89 -14.87 22.61
CA LEU A 185 13.27 -15.35 22.62
C LEU A 185 13.99 -14.83 23.87
N ASP A 186 15.21 -15.29 24.09
CA ASP A 186 16.07 -14.93 25.23
C ASP A 186 16.13 -13.41 25.46
N ASP A 187 16.31 -12.96 26.71
CA ASP A 187 16.48 -11.55 27.08
C ASP A 187 17.67 -10.88 26.36
N ASP A 188 18.68 -11.67 25.98
CA ASP A 188 19.83 -11.19 25.17
C ASP A 188 19.48 -11.03 23.67
N PHE A 189 18.29 -11.45 23.24
CA PHE A 189 17.84 -11.33 21.86
C PHE A 189 17.35 -9.91 21.53
N ASP A 190 18.13 -9.23 20.69
CA ASP A 190 17.75 -7.92 20.18
C ASP A 190 16.80 -8.04 18.96
N SER A 191 15.49 -8.07 19.23
CA SER A 191 14.44 -8.09 18.19
C SER A 191 14.46 -6.88 17.25
N SER A 192 15.14 -5.78 17.62
CA SER A 192 15.33 -4.65 16.72
C SER A 192 16.38 -4.92 15.64
N LYS A 193 17.33 -5.82 15.91
CA LYS A 193 18.39 -6.20 14.96
C LYS A 193 18.12 -7.53 14.26
N ASN A 194 17.55 -8.48 14.98
CA ASN A 194 17.48 -9.88 14.57
C ASN A 194 16.05 -10.39 14.36
N ASN A 195 15.08 -9.51 14.10
CA ASN A 195 13.68 -9.87 13.92
C ASN A 195 13.48 -11.05 12.93
N PRO A 196 12.94 -12.20 13.38
CA PRO A 196 12.81 -13.40 12.54
C PRO A 196 11.91 -13.19 11.33
N PHE A 197 10.81 -12.45 11.50
CA PHE A 197 9.89 -12.13 10.41
C PHE A 197 10.53 -11.21 9.36
N THR A 198 11.27 -10.18 9.77
CA THR A 198 12.07 -9.35 8.86
C THR A 198 13.06 -10.18 8.06
N TYR A 199 13.77 -11.10 8.72
CA TYR A 199 14.72 -11.97 8.05
C TYR A 199 14.03 -12.82 6.97
N TYR A 200 12.87 -13.39 7.31
CA TYR A 200 12.06 -14.15 6.37
C TYR A 200 11.59 -13.30 5.18
N LEU A 201 11.05 -12.11 5.42
CA LEU A 201 10.60 -11.21 4.35
C LEU A 201 11.73 -10.83 3.39
N ARG A 202 12.94 -10.56 3.91
CA ARG A 202 14.12 -10.30 3.09
C ARG A 202 14.51 -11.50 2.25
N LYS A 203 14.53 -12.70 2.86
CA LYS A 203 14.82 -13.93 2.14
C LYS A 203 13.81 -14.17 1.01
N LEU A 204 12.52 -13.99 1.30
CA LEU A 204 11.45 -14.10 0.32
C LEU A 204 11.61 -13.10 -0.82
N ALA A 205 11.91 -11.83 -0.51
CA ALA A 205 12.16 -10.80 -1.52
C ALA A 205 13.35 -11.17 -2.43
N ASN A 206 14.44 -11.68 -1.83
CA ASN A 206 15.62 -12.14 -2.58
C ASN A 206 15.33 -13.37 -3.44
N GLU A 207 14.52 -14.32 -2.95
CA GLU A 207 14.14 -15.52 -3.71
C GLU A 207 13.23 -15.22 -4.90
N LEU A 208 12.40 -14.17 -4.79
CA LEU A 208 11.58 -13.71 -5.91
C LEU A 208 12.40 -12.99 -6.99
N ASP A 209 13.62 -12.53 -6.67
CA ASP A 209 14.55 -11.85 -7.58
C ASP A 209 13.90 -10.67 -8.35
N ILE A 210 12.99 -9.97 -7.68
CA ILE A 210 12.23 -8.84 -8.23
C ILE A 210 12.90 -7.51 -7.91
N THR A 211 14.09 -7.32 -8.50
CA THR A 211 14.87 -6.09 -8.39
C THR A 211 14.00 -4.86 -8.71
N GLY A 212 14.11 -3.82 -7.90
CA GLY A 212 13.38 -2.56 -8.11
C GLY A 212 11.90 -2.56 -7.75
N ILE A 213 11.32 -3.72 -7.41
CA ILE A 213 9.88 -3.84 -7.04
C ILE A 213 9.70 -3.88 -5.53
N VAL A 214 10.43 -4.73 -4.82
CA VAL A 214 10.34 -4.83 -3.36
C VAL A 214 11.73 -4.92 -2.79
N GLY A 215 12.08 -3.96 -1.94
CA GLY A 215 13.27 -4.01 -1.09
C GLY A 215 12.85 -4.14 0.37
N VAL A 216 13.51 -5.02 1.11
CA VAL A 216 13.35 -5.13 2.58
C VAL A 216 14.73 -4.91 3.19
N ASP A 217 14.85 -3.85 3.97
CA ASP A 217 16.10 -3.54 4.65
C ASP A 217 16.32 -4.51 5.82
N GLY A 218 17.57 -4.94 5.97
CA GLY A 218 18.05 -5.72 7.10
C GLY A 218 18.60 -4.90 8.25
N GLY A 219 18.61 -3.57 8.13
CA GLY A 219 19.08 -2.66 9.17
C GLY A 219 18.26 -2.73 10.46
N VAL A 220 18.85 -2.20 11.54
CA VAL A 220 18.20 -2.03 12.85
C VAL A 220 16.84 -1.38 12.64
N LEU A 221 15.77 -2.00 13.14
CA LEU A 221 14.46 -1.35 13.25
C LEU A 221 14.70 0.02 13.88
N SER A 222 14.32 1.09 13.19
CA SER A 222 14.58 2.45 13.68
C SER A 222 14.12 2.53 15.14
N ILE A 223 15.03 2.90 16.04
CA ILE A 223 14.78 2.94 17.49
C ILE A 223 13.60 3.88 17.83
N ALA A 224 13.24 4.78 16.90
CA ALA A 224 12.11 5.69 16.99
C ALA A 224 10.83 5.19 16.28
N SER A 225 10.89 4.05 15.59
CA SER A 225 9.73 3.43 14.95
C SER A 225 8.91 2.68 15.99
N ASN A 226 7.69 3.16 16.26
CA ASN A 226 6.70 2.40 17.02
C ASN A 226 6.24 1.11 16.30
N PHE A 227 6.76 0.84 15.10
CA PHE A 227 6.40 -0.31 14.28
C PHE A 227 7.51 -1.36 14.32
N LYS A 228 7.13 -2.61 14.64
CA LYS A 228 7.98 -3.81 14.59
C LYS A 228 8.28 -4.28 13.15
N PHE A 229 8.12 -3.40 12.16
CA PHE A 229 8.17 -3.74 10.74
C PHE A 229 9.45 -3.17 10.13
N PRO A 230 10.15 -3.92 9.26
CA PRO A 230 11.38 -3.44 8.66
C PRO A 230 11.14 -2.22 7.78
N HIS A 231 12.21 -1.45 7.56
CA HIS A 231 12.21 -0.52 6.45
C HIS A 231 12.06 -1.28 5.14
N TYR A 232 11.21 -0.78 4.26
CA TYR A 232 10.95 -1.39 2.96
C TYR A 232 10.83 -0.32 1.90
N ASP A 233 11.08 -0.71 0.66
CA ASP A 233 10.84 0.09 -0.54
C ASP A 233 9.95 -0.69 -1.49
N ILE A 234 8.98 0.00 -2.09
CA ILE A 234 8.06 -0.57 -3.07
C ILE A 234 8.20 0.22 -4.36
N CYS A 235 8.42 -0.50 -5.47
CA CYS A 235 8.56 0.03 -6.82
C CYS A 235 9.58 1.18 -6.89
N SER A 236 10.77 0.96 -6.33
CA SER A 236 11.84 1.96 -6.26
C SER A 236 12.25 2.45 -7.66
N GLU A 237 12.30 1.57 -8.66
CA GLU A 237 12.58 1.96 -10.04
C GLU A 237 11.52 2.90 -10.61
N GLU A 238 10.24 2.63 -10.34
CA GLU A 238 9.16 3.51 -10.78
C GLU A 238 9.22 4.85 -10.06
N LEU A 239 9.55 4.82 -8.76
CA LEU A 239 9.75 6.03 -7.98
C LEU A 239 10.92 6.87 -8.51
N ASP A 240 12.04 6.24 -8.87
CA ASP A 240 13.20 6.91 -9.46
C ASP A 240 12.91 7.46 -10.85
N HIS A 241 12.12 6.75 -11.65
CA HIS A 241 11.62 7.24 -12.92
C HIS A 241 10.74 8.49 -12.74
N ILE A 242 9.80 8.47 -11.79
CA ILE A 242 8.97 9.65 -11.46
C ILE A 242 9.86 10.79 -10.93
N ALA A 243 10.86 10.48 -10.11
CA ALA A 243 11.81 11.46 -9.59
C ALA A 243 12.85 11.93 -10.62
N ASN A 244 12.89 11.32 -11.82
CA ASN A 244 13.90 11.56 -12.85
C ASN A 244 15.34 11.52 -12.26
N GLY A 245 15.60 10.54 -11.39
CA GLY A 245 16.87 10.37 -10.69
C GLY A 245 17.24 11.48 -9.68
N SER A 246 16.38 12.47 -9.44
CA SER A 246 16.66 13.59 -8.52
C SER A 246 16.37 13.19 -7.06
N PRO A 247 17.38 13.13 -6.16
CA PRO A 247 17.17 12.70 -4.78
C PRO A 247 16.18 13.60 -4.03
N ILE A 248 16.21 14.91 -4.29
CA ILE A 248 15.28 15.88 -3.68
C ILE A 248 13.83 15.61 -4.11
N ALA A 249 13.63 15.19 -5.36
CA ALA A 249 12.30 14.88 -5.88
C ALA A 249 11.77 13.58 -5.25
N ARG A 250 12.65 12.58 -5.08
CA ARG A 250 12.34 11.35 -4.34
C ARG A 250 11.95 11.63 -2.89
N VAL A 251 12.72 12.43 -2.16
CA VAL A 251 12.39 12.84 -0.78
C VAL A 251 11.04 13.56 -0.70
N CYS A 252 10.73 14.42 -1.68
CA CYS A 252 9.42 15.09 -1.76
C CYS A 252 8.25 14.09 -1.81
N LEU A 253 8.41 13.01 -2.58
CA LEU A 253 7.41 11.95 -2.70
C LEU A 253 7.35 11.06 -1.44
N GLU A 254 8.49 10.63 -0.92
CA GLU A 254 8.58 9.75 0.27
C GLU A 254 8.04 10.41 1.55
N THR A 255 8.25 11.72 1.69
CA THR A 255 7.70 12.52 2.80
C THR A 255 6.24 12.90 2.62
N GLY A 256 5.65 12.62 1.44
CA GLY A 256 4.26 12.93 1.13
C GLY A 256 3.99 14.42 0.90
N CYS A 257 5.01 15.23 0.59
CA CYS A 257 4.83 16.64 0.19
C CYS A 257 4.09 16.77 -1.15
N ALA A 258 4.21 15.76 -2.00
CA ALA A 258 3.46 15.61 -3.24
C ALA A 258 3.15 14.13 -3.46
N ARG A 259 2.07 13.85 -4.21
CA ARG A 259 1.70 12.48 -4.60
C ARG A 259 1.87 12.26 -6.09
N PRO A 260 2.16 11.03 -6.55
CA PRO A 260 2.17 10.71 -7.98
C PRO A 260 0.86 11.07 -8.68
N SER A 261 -0.28 10.93 -8.00
CA SER A 261 -1.61 11.28 -8.55
C SER A 261 -1.88 12.79 -8.63
N GLU A 262 -1.05 13.63 -8.03
CA GLU A 262 -1.18 15.09 -8.04
C GLU A 262 -0.28 15.75 -9.09
N ILE A 263 0.65 14.98 -9.67
CA ILE A 263 1.49 15.45 -10.75
C ILE A 263 0.60 15.63 -12.00
N PRO A 264 0.58 16.82 -12.62
CA PRO A 264 -0.14 17.04 -13.87
C PRO A 264 0.24 16.02 -14.94
N ASP A 265 -0.75 15.55 -15.73
CA ASP A 265 -0.53 14.54 -16.77
C ASP A 265 0.54 14.96 -17.78
N GLU A 266 0.62 16.26 -18.08
CA GLU A 266 1.64 16.88 -18.94
C GLU A 266 3.07 16.65 -18.40
N LEU A 267 3.25 16.71 -17.08
CA LEU A 267 4.54 16.49 -16.42
C LEU A 267 4.85 15.00 -16.22
N MET A 268 3.89 14.11 -16.45
CA MET A 268 4.08 12.66 -16.39
C MET A 268 4.63 12.07 -17.69
N ALA A 269 4.72 12.87 -18.76
CA ALA A 269 5.38 12.48 -20.00
C ALA A 269 6.88 12.15 -19.77
N GLU A 270 7.46 11.33 -20.64
CA GLU A 270 8.85 10.87 -20.52
C GLU A 270 9.86 12.02 -20.70
N ASP A 271 9.55 13.00 -21.56
CA ASP A 271 10.39 14.15 -21.88
C ASP A 271 10.26 15.30 -20.86
N ALA A 272 9.21 15.32 -20.04
CA ALA A 272 8.96 16.36 -19.05
C ALA A 272 9.70 16.15 -17.71
N GLY A 273 10.73 15.29 -17.67
CA GLY A 273 11.41 14.88 -16.44
C GLY A 273 12.00 16.04 -15.63
N GLU A 274 12.65 17.01 -16.28
CA GLU A 274 13.23 18.17 -15.60
C GLU A 274 12.17 19.10 -15.01
N GLU A 275 11.10 19.36 -15.78
CA GLU A 275 9.98 20.20 -15.36
C GLU A 275 9.22 19.57 -14.19
N ARG A 276 9.01 18.24 -14.24
CA ARG A 276 8.46 17.44 -13.15
C ARG A 276 9.28 17.58 -11.88
N VAL A 277 10.62 17.49 -11.96
CA VAL A 277 11.52 17.69 -10.81
C VAL A 277 11.40 19.09 -10.24
N GLN A 278 11.34 20.14 -11.08
CA GLN A 278 11.17 21.51 -10.60
C GLN A 278 9.82 21.72 -9.91
N TRP A 279 8.76 21.10 -10.42
CA TRP A 279 7.44 21.12 -9.80
C TRP A 279 7.46 20.45 -8.40
N LEU A 280 8.08 19.28 -8.28
CA LEU A 280 8.24 18.58 -7.00
C LEU A 280 9.08 19.41 -6.01
N LYS A 281 10.20 20.00 -6.45
CA LYS A 281 11.03 20.87 -5.61
C LYS A 281 10.26 22.05 -5.04
N LYS A 282 9.34 22.64 -5.81
CA LYS A 282 8.50 23.75 -5.32
C LYS A 282 7.56 23.33 -4.18
N LYS A 283 7.13 22.06 -4.15
CA LYS A 283 6.23 21.49 -3.12
C LYS A 283 6.89 21.23 -1.77
N LEU A 284 8.22 21.16 -1.71
CA LEU A 284 8.93 20.98 -0.44
C LEU A 284 8.71 22.19 0.49
N PRO A 285 8.42 21.99 1.79
CA PRO A 285 8.43 23.04 2.80
C PRO A 285 9.77 23.77 2.89
N ASP A 286 9.76 25.06 3.21
CA ASP A 286 10.98 25.87 3.29
C ASP A 286 12.00 25.36 4.32
N ILE A 287 11.52 24.67 5.37
CA ILE A 287 12.36 24.01 6.37
C ILE A 287 13.24 22.94 5.72
N LEU A 288 12.66 22.13 4.81
CA LEU A 288 13.40 21.12 4.05
C LEU A 288 14.21 21.75 2.90
N LYS A 289 13.83 22.93 2.41
CA LYS A 289 14.58 23.66 1.36
C LYS A 289 15.82 24.39 1.87
N ARG A 290 15.83 24.82 3.14
CA ARG A 290 16.95 25.57 3.74
C ARG A 290 18.12 24.67 4.12
N ASP A 291 17.83 23.41 4.43
CA ASP A 291 18.82 22.41 4.81
C ASP A 291 19.27 21.60 3.58
N LYS A 292 19.75 22.31 2.54
CA LYS A 292 19.99 21.75 1.20
C LYS A 292 20.96 20.57 1.18
N GLU A 293 21.82 20.45 2.19
CA GLU A 293 22.94 19.50 2.21
C GLU A 293 23.04 18.70 3.52
N GLY A 294 22.63 19.22 4.68
CA GLY A 294 22.79 18.52 5.97
C GLY A 294 21.72 17.47 6.21
N VAL A 295 20.48 17.91 6.39
CA VAL A 295 19.35 16.99 6.69
C VAL A 295 18.95 16.16 5.47
N ILE A 296 19.09 16.70 4.26
CA ILE A 296 18.87 15.91 3.04
C ILE A 296 19.97 14.85 2.89
N ALA A 297 21.26 15.14 3.14
CA ALA A 297 22.29 14.11 3.10
C ALA A 297 22.16 13.11 4.25
N GLU A 298 21.73 13.52 5.45
CA GLU A 298 21.51 12.60 6.56
C GLU A 298 20.28 11.71 6.33
N PHE A 299 19.19 12.26 5.79
CA PHE A 299 18.01 11.49 5.37
C PHE A 299 18.33 10.56 4.20
N ILE A 300 19.04 11.05 3.18
CA ILE A 300 19.54 10.25 2.05
C ILE A 300 20.52 9.18 2.53
N ALA A 301 21.44 9.48 3.45
CA ALA A 301 22.37 8.51 4.03
C ALA A 301 21.66 7.50 4.96
N THR A 302 20.51 7.85 5.48
CA THR A 302 19.64 6.93 6.24
C THR A 302 18.82 6.05 5.28
N SER A 303 18.46 6.55 4.11
CA SER A 303 17.71 5.83 3.06
C SER A 303 18.57 5.08 2.03
N LEU A 304 19.87 5.38 1.91
CA LEU A 304 20.83 4.71 1.02
C LEU A 304 21.66 3.67 1.76
N GLN A 305 21.98 2.56 1.09
CA GLN A 305 22.76 1.43 1.63
C GLN A 305 24.21 1.40 1.09
N GLY A 306 25.13 0.77 1.84
CA GLY A 306 26.45 0.35 1.33
C GLY A 306 27.49 1.47 1.13
N ASP A 307 28.42 1.27 0.18
CA ASP A 307 29.54 2.19 -0.08
C ASP A 307 29.08 3.59 -0.56
N GLU A 308 27.89 3.71 -1.14
CA GLU A 308 27.29 4.99 -1.54
C GLU A 308 26.95 5.90 -0.35
N LYS A 309 26.56 5.30 0.78
CA LYS A 309 26.34 6.02 2.05
C LYS A 309 27.65 6.63 2.56
N ARG A 310 28.76 5.91 2.44
CA ARG A 310 30.10 6.38 2.86
C ARG A 310 30.56 7.55 1.99
N ASP A 311 30.41 7.45 0.67
CA ASP A 311 30.83 8.50 -0.26
C ASP A 311 30.03 9.80 -0.10
N ILE A 312 28.74 9.71 0.21
CA ILE A 312 27.89 10.90 0.44
C ILE A 312 28.21 11.57 1.79
N LEU A 313 28.41 10.78 2.85
CA LEU A 313 28.78 11.32 4.17
C LEU A 313 30.17 11.97 4.15
N LEU A 314 31.15 11.35 3.46
CA LEU A 314 32.50 11.91 3.32
C LEU A 314 32.51 13.23 2.52
N LYS A 315 31.68 13.34 1.48
CA LYS A 315 31.52 14.59 0.72
C LYS A 315 30.87 15.69 1.56
N ALA A 316 29.85 15.36 2.35
CA ALA A 316 29.18 16.31 3.23
C ALA A 316 30.13 16.86 4.33
N ASP A 317 30.99 16.02 4.91
CA ASP A 317 31.98 16.46 5.90
C ASP A 317 33.07 17.36 5.30
N SER A 318 33.55 17.05 4.08
CA SER A 318 34.58 17.85 3.41
C SER A 318 34.13 19.28 3.04
N GLN A 319 32.87 19.48 2.65
CA GLN A 319 32.34 20.81 2.32
C GLN A 319 32.03 21.65 3.56
N LYS A 320 31.74 20.99 4.70
CA LYS A 320 31.52 21.67 5.98
C LYS A 320 32.80 22.32 6.47
N THR A 321 33.94 21.64 6.34
CA THR A 321 35.27 22.17 6.69
C THR A 321 35.68 23.37 5.84
N ASP A 322 35.33 23.40 4.54
CA ASP A 322 35.66 24.51 3.64
C ASP A 322 34.79 25.77 3.92
N SER A 323 33.53 25.58 4.29
CA SER A 323 32.61 26.69 4.63
C SER A 323 32.93 27.37 5.97
N GLU A 324 33.61 26.67 6.88
CA GLU A 324 34.08 27.21 8.16
C GLU A 324 35.42 27.94 8.02
N THR A 325 36.24 27.59 7.03
CA THR A 325 37.50 28.29 6.74
C THR A 325 37.28 29.65 6.07
N GLU A 326 36.31 29.78 5.15
CA GLU A 326 35.98 31.08 4.52
C GLU A 326 35.35 32.11 5.47
N LYS A 327 34.79 31.67 6.61
CA LYS A 327 34.28 32.59 7.65
C LYS A 327 35.36 33.06 8.63
N GLY A 328 36.52 32.42 8.65
CA GLY A 328 37.66 32.80 9.49
C GLY A 328 38.51 33.94 8.91
N GLU A 329 38.52 34.13 7.59
CA GLU A 329 39.42 35.09 6.92
C GLU A 329 38.86 36.51 6.73
N ASN A 330 37.62 36.79 7.14
CA ASN A 330 37.01 38.13 7.05
C ASN A 330 37.06 38.94 8.37
N HIS A 331 37.87 38.51 9.33
CA HIS A 331 38.15 39.24 10.57
C HIS A 331 39.67 39.28 10.85
N GLU A 332 40.42 39.92 9.96
CA GLU A 332 41.70 40.58 10.31
C GLU A 332 41.74 41.99 9.72
#